data_AF-A0A345YT82-F1
#
_entry.id   AF-A0A345YT82-F1
#
_cell.length_a   1.000
_cell.length_b   1.000
_cell.length_c   1.000
_cell.angle_alpha   90.00
_cell.angle_beta   90.00
_cell.angle_gamma   90.00
#
_symmetry.space_group_name_H-M   'P 1'
#
loop_
_entity.id
_entity.type
_entity.pdbx_description
1 polymer ?
#
loop_
_entity_poly.entity_id
_entity_poly.type
_entity_poly.pdbx_seq_one_letter_code
_entity_poly.pdbx_strand_id
1 'polypeptide(L)'
;MLRRRALLGAVAVGALSLAGCGRVALGGPEPYTPPPPGIDDLYRADLLAALDRAAAGSRTVQADVAAAADPAVAVTLADLVRVLPVHRTALLTGAQIEAERDSAAEASEEPTASAPPPEAPTDAASLLATLVELRDLAADAARQVSGSLARPVAAIAARTAWSVLRLRDSVDDAEVPLSPAAEDLQPRREVPAADPPSIGAESDYRASIERAQRAQWYGGYLHEVLAARTEDEVREGHLDRAELHRARAEELSRIAEEDGAPVVARQAVYAIPGGTLDEETAAQLPTLLAQELLLDHLALVGAAPFERRPLPIAAALQEAETLAPLVDAMDELPGLVVEEEPAG
;
A
#
# COMPACT_ATOMS: atom_id res chain seq x y z
N MET A 1 -32.85 64.48 -72.53
CA MET A 1 -31.39 64.25 -72.58
C MET A 1 -30.83 64.40 -71.17
N LEU A 2 -30.45 63.31 -70.48
CA LEU A 2 -29.65 63.28 -69.23
C LEU A 2 -29.46 61.79 -68.85
N ARG A 3 -28.37 61.15 -69.27
CA ARG A 3 -27.08 60.89 -68.56
C ARG A 3 -27.18 60.02 -67.28
N ARG A 4 -27.00 58.70 -67.48
CA ARG A 4 -26.08 57.73 -66.82
C ARG A 4 -25.62 57.97 -65.34
N ARG A 5 -25.84 56.94 -64.49
CA ARG A 5 -24.87 55.98 -63.84
C ARG A 5 -24.99 55.78 -62.31
N ALA A 6 -24.68 54.53 -61.93
CA ALA A 6 -24.27 53.92 -60.63
C ALA A 6 -25.41 53.53 -59.64
N LEU A 7 -25.63 52.25 -59.27
CA LEU A 7 -24.85 51.16 -58.62
C LEU A 7 -24.93 51.16 -57.06
N LEU A 8 -25.60 50.12 -56.55
CA LEU A 8 -25.45 49.34 -55.30
C LEU A 8 -25.40 50.03 -53.92
N GLY A 9 -26.34 49.63 -53.05
CA GLY A 9 -26.27 49.64 -51.58
C GLY A 9 -27.61 49.13 -51.02
N ALA A 10 -27.73 48.25 -50.03
CA ALA A 10 -26.79 47.52 -49.19
C ALA A 10 -27.48 46.24 -48.68
N VAL A 11 -26.73 45.15 -48.60
CA VAL A 11 -27.09 43.89 -47.90
C VAL A 11 -26.36 43.89 -46.55
N ALA A 12 -27.02 43.40 -45.51
CA ALA A 12 -26.51 42.41 -44.54
C ALA A 12 -26.98 42.68 -43.10
N VAL A 13 -28.08 42.03 -42.76
CA VAL A 13 -28.36 41.53 -41.41
C VAL A 13 -27.60 40.21 -41.26
N GLY A 14 -26.95 39.98 -40.12
CA GLY A 14 -26.48 38.64 -39.75
C GLY A 14 -25.18 38.61 -38.96
N ALA A 15 -25.22 39.06 -37.70
CA ALA A 15 -24.21 38.73 -36.72
C ALA A 15 -24.36 37.25 -36.33
N LEU A 16 -23.40 36.41 -36.72
CA LEU A 16 -23.21 35.07 -36.18
C LEU A 16 -21.87 35.06 -35.43
N SER A 17 -22.01 34.95 -34.12
CA SER A 17 -20.98 34.68 -33.13
C SER A 17 -20.39 33.28 -33.34
N LEU A 18 -19.13 33.23 -33.77
CA LEU A 18 -18.24 32.07 -33.66
C LEU A 18 -16.95 32.51 -32.98
N ALA A 19 -17.01 32.73 -31.67
CA ALA A 19 -15.83 32.84 -30.81
C ALA A 19 -15.66 31.48 -30.12
N GLY A 20 -14.83 30.61 -30.70
CA GLY A 20 -14.61 29.27 -30.14
C GLY A 20 -13.67 28.36 -30.94
N CYS A 21 -12.93 28.88 -31.92
CA CYS A 21 -11.87 28.11 -32.57
C CYS A 21 -10.52 28.61 -32.04
N GLY A 22 -9.82 27.78 -31.26
CA GLY A 22 -8.42 28.00 -30.95
C GLY A 22 -7.59 28.18 -32.22
N ARG A 23 -6.39 28.76 -32.09
CA ARG A 23 -5.47 29.00 -33.20
C ARG A 23 -5.25 27.69 -33.97
N VAL A 24 -5.79 27.61 -35.19
CA VAL A 24 -5.44 26.53 -36.13
C VAL A 24 -4.07 26.86 -36.71
N ALA A 25 -3.02 26.26 -36.16
CA ALA A 25 -1.69 26.31 -36.75
C ALA A 25 -1.68 25.42 -38.00
N LEU A 26 -1.93 26.01 -39.17
CA LEU A 26 -1.81 25.31 -40.44
C LEU A 26 -0.34 25.03 -40.75
N GLY A 27 0.05 23.74 -40.70
CA GLY A 27 1.38 23.27 -41.14
C GLY A 27 2.35 22.85 -40.02
N GLY A 28 1.93 22.86 -38.75
CA GLY A 28 2.70 22.24 -37.66
C GLY A 28 2.37 20.76 -37.50
N PRO A 29 3.25 19.95 -36.87
CA PRO A 29 2.86 18.62 -36.42
C PRO A 29 1.63 18.75 -35.50
N GLU A 30 0.76 17.73 -35.53
CA GLU A 30 -0.41 17.69 -34.66
C GLU A 30 0.02 17.90 -33.20
N PRO A 31 -0.68 18.76 -32.42
CA PRO A 31 -0.36 18.94 -31.01
C PRO A 31 -0.39 17.58 -30.33
N TYR A 32 0.75 17.14 -29.81
CA TYR A 32 0.83 15.91 -29.05
C TYR A 32 -0.12 16.02 -27.86
N THR A 33 -1.16 15.18 -27.86
CA THR A 33 -2.01 14.99 -26.70
C THR A 33 -1.47 13.76 -25.97
N PRO A 34 -0.87 13.93 -24.77
CA PRO A 34 -0.41 12.78 -24.01
C PRO A 34 -1.58 11.82 -23.76
N PRO A 35 -1.32 10.50 -23.74
CA PRO A 35 -2.36 9.54 -23.39
C PRO A 35 -2.93 9.86 -21.99
N PRO A 36 -4.19 9.52 -21.72
CA PRO A 36 -4.74 9.64 -20.37
C PRO A 36 -3.90 8.82 -19.37
N PRO A 37 -3.84 9.24 -18.09
CA PRO A 37 -3.05 8.54 -17.07
C PRO A 37 -3.52 7.10 -16.92
N GLY A 38 -2.56 6.18 -16.70
CA GLY A 38 -2.84 4.78 -16.43
C GLY A 38 -3.37 4.55 -15.02
N ILE A 39 -3.82 3.33 -14.72
CA ILE A 39 -4.33 2.98 -13.39
C ILE A 39 -3.28 3.19 -12.29
N ASP A 40 -2.02 2.86 -12.58
CA ASP A 40 -0.89 3.07 -11.69
C ASP A 40 -0.69 4.55 -11.38
N ASP A 41 -0.83 5.43 -12.38
CA ASP A 41 -0.66 6.87 -12.20
C ASP A 41 -1.78 7.45 -11.34
N LEU A 42 -3.01 7.00 -11.56
CA LEU A 42 -4.17 7.42 -10.77
C LEU A 42 -4.03 7.01 -9.31
N TYR A 43 -3.74 5.74 -9.02
CA TYR A 43 -3.55 5.30 -7.64
C TYR A 43 -2.30 5.89 -6.99
N ARG A 44 -1.19 6.04 -7.73
CA ARG A 44 0.02 6.70 -7.23
C ARG A 44 -0.27 8.14 -6.82
N ALA A 45 -1.03 8.89 -7.61
CA ALA A 45 -1.40 10.27 -7.28
C ALA A 45 -2.24 10.33 -5.99
N ASP A 46 -3.24 9.47 -5.85
CA ASP A 46 -4.09 9.43 -4.65
C ASP A 46 -3.29 9.03 -3.40
N LEU A 47 -2.42 8.03 -3.53
CA LEU A 47 -1.56 7.54 -2.45
C LEU A 47 -0.53 8.59 -2.03
N LEU A 48 0.10 9.29 -2.98
CA LEU A 48 1.03 10.39 -2.68
C LEU A 48 0.31 11.50 -1.90
N ALA A 49 -0.90 11.88 -2.32
CA ALA A 49 -1.68 12.87 -1.60
C ALA A 49 -2.04 12.42 -0.17
N ALA A 50 -2.45 11.15 0.01
CA ALA A 50 -2.74 10.59 1.32
C ALA A 50 -1.49 10.50 2.22
N LEU A 51 -0.35 10.10 1.66
CA LEU A 51 0.94 10.06 2.36
C LEU A 51 1.41 11.45 2.78
N ASP A 52 1.27 12.46 1.92
CA ASP A 52 1.63 13.83 2.25
C ASP A 52 0.77 14.38 3.40
N ARG A 53 -0.55 14.10 3.39
CA ARG A 53 -1.45 14.44 4.50
C ARG A 53 -1.05 13.72 5.79
N ALA A 54 -0.85 12.41 5.74
CA ALA A 54 -0.46 11.61 6.91
C ALA A 54 0.89 12.05 7.49
N ALA A 55 1.87 12.36 6.63
CA ALA A 55 3.20 12.80 7.05
C ALA A 55 3.17 14.19 7.70
N ALA A 56 2.39 15.13 7.14
CA ALA A 56 2.17 16.44 7.75
C ALA A 56 1.42 16.35 9.08
N GLY A 57 0.37 15.51 9.14
CA GLY A 57 -0.38 15.27 10.36
C GLY A 57 0.47 14.64 11.47
N SER A 58 1.29 13.65 11.13
CA SER A 58 2.19 12.98 12.08
C SER A 58 3.17 13.96 12.73
N ARG A 59 3.74 14.90 11.96
CA ARG A 59 4.62 15.95 12.50
C ARG A 59 3.88 16.92 13.41
N THR A 60 2.66 17.31 13.02
CA THR A 60 1.81 18.24 13.79
C THR A 60 1.44 17.62 15.13
N VAL A 61 0.88 16.40 15.11
CA VAL A 61 0.47 15.67 16.32
C VAL A 61 1.68 15.37 17.21
N GLN A 62 2.83 14.97 16.65
CA GLN A 62 4.03 14.74 17.43
C GLN A 62 4.50 16.00 18.19
N ALA A 63 4.44 17.17 17.56
CA ALA A 63 4.84 18.42 18.18
C ALA A 63 3.92 18.81 19.35
N ASP A 64 2.61 18.58 19.21
CA ASP A 64 1.62 18.88 20.25
C ASP A 64 1.67 17.90 21.43
N VAL A 65 2.06 16.66 21.17
CA VAL A 65 2.09 15.55 22.13
C VAL A 65 3.32 15.58 23.06
N ALA A 66 4.32 16.43 22.78
CA ALA A 66 5.66 16.44 23.37
C ALA A 66 5.77 16.66 24.91
N ALA A 67 4.66 16.77 25.65
CA ALA A 67 4.69 16.99 27.10
C ALA A 67 3.78 16.06 27.94
N ALA A 68 2.89 15.24 27.36
CA ALA A 68 1.84 14.56 28.14
C ALA A 68 1.41 13.15 27.67
N ALA A 69 1.97 12.58 26.59
CA ALA A 69 1.55 11.25 26.14
C ALA A 69 2.32 10.09 26.72
N ASP A 70 1.68 8.92 26.65
CA ASP A 70 2.27 7.60 26.79
C ASP A 70 3.53 7.47 25.92
N PRO A 71 4.68 7.04 26.49
CA PRO A 71 5.92 6.77 25.76
C PRO A 71 5.73 5.87 24.53
N ALA A 72 4.82 4.88 24.58
CA ALA A 72 4.56 3.99 23.45
C ALA A 72 3.99 4.73 22.24
N VAL A 73 3.13 5.72 22.48
CA VAL A 73 2.52 6.58 21.46
C VAL A 73 3.56 7.53 20.87
N ALA A 74 4.41 8.12 21.72
CA ALA A 74 5.49 8.98 21.27
C ALA A 74 6.48 8.24 20.35
N VAL A 75 6.81 6.98 20.66
CA VAL A 75 7.65 6.11 19.80
C VAL A 75 6.97 5.86 18.45
N THR A 76 5.68 5.52 18.44
CA THR A 76 4.95 5.26 17.19
C THR A 76 4.81 6.53 16.34
N LEU A 77 4.55 7.70 16.93
CA LEU A 77 4.52 8.98 16.20
C LEU A 77 5.90 9.33 15.63
N ALA A 78 6.98 9.10 16.38
CA ALA A 78 8.34 9.30 15.89
C ALA A 78 8.68 8.36 14.72
N ASP A 79 8.25 7.10 14.80
CA ASP A 79 8.39 6.16 13.69
C ASP A 79 7.62 6.63 12.44
N LEU A 80 6.36 7.06 12.58
CA LEU A 80 5.55 7.59 11.47
C LEU A 80 6.20 8.79 10.77
N VAL A 81 6.73 9.75 11.55
CA VAL A 81 7.44 10.91 11.01
C VAL A 81 8.67 10.50 10.19
N ARG A 82 9.32 9.39 10.57
CA ARG A 82 10.47 8.84 9.85
C ARG A 82 10.07 8.04 8.60
N VAL A 83 9.06 7.16 8.70
CA VAL A 83 8.76 6.17 7.64
C VAL A 83 7.85 6.70 6.53
N LEU A 84 6.90 7.59 6.83
CA LEU A 84 5.96 8.08 5.80
C LEU A 84 6.66 8.81 4.64
N PRO A 85 7.71 9.64 4.86
CA PRO A 85 8.50 10.21 3.77
C PRO A 85 9.22 9.15 2.91
N VAL A 86 9.67 8.05 3.51
CA VAL A 86 10.31 6.94 2.81
C VAL A 86 9.29 6.24 1.91
N HIS A 87 8.10 5.96 2.42
CA HIS A 87 6.99 5.39 1.63
C HIS A 87 6.59 6.30 0.47
N ARG A 88 6.53 7.62 0.70
CA ARG A 88 6.27 8.61 -0.36
C ARG A 88 7.31 8.50 -1.46
N THR A 89 8.59 8.46 -1.09
CA THR A 89 9.70 8.36 -2.04
C THR A 89 9.64 7.07 -2.84
N ALA A 90 9.27 5.95 -2.21
CA ALA A 90 9.12 4.66 -2.87
C ALA A 90 8.03 4.63 -3.97
N LEU A 91 7.08 5.56 -3.93
CA LEU A 91 6.03 5.69 -4.95
C LEU A 91 6.41 6.65 -6.10
N LEU A 92 7.46 7.45 -5.95
CA LEU A 92 7.87 8.39 -7.00
C LEU A 92 8.45 7.66 -8.20
N THR A 93 8.14 8.17 -9.39
CA THR A 93 8.86 7.76 -10.61
C THR A 93 10.24 8.40 -10.66
N GLY A 94 11.18 7.83 -11.42
CA GLY A 94 12.52 8.40 -11.59
C GLY A 94 12.50 9.86 -12.04
N ALA A 95 11.62 10.20 -12.99
CA ALA A 95 11.43 11.58 -13.46
C ALA A 95 10.94 12.53 -12.36
N GLN A 96 10.08 12.07 -11.44
CA GLN A 96 9.64 12.87 -10.30
C GLN A 96 10.76 13.04 -9.27
N ILE A 97 11.56 12.00 -9.02
CA ILE A 97 12.73 12.09 -8.13
C ILE A 97 13.74 13.09 -8.69
N GLU A 98 14.03 13.05 -9.99
CA GLU A 98 14.91 14.00 -10.67
C GLU A 98 14.37 15.43 -10.55
N ALA A 99 13.08 15.64 -10.84
CA ALA A 99 12.46 16.97 -10.74
C ALA A 99 12.47 17.53 -9.30
N GLU A 100 12.25 16.69 -8.28
CA GLU A 100 12.34 17.11 -6.87
C GLU A 100 13.79 17.44 -6.47
N ARG A 101 14.78 16.68 -6.96
CA ARG A 101 16.20 16.96 -6.74
C ARG A 101 16.64 18.26 -7.41
N ASP A 102 16.23 18.49 -8.65
CA ASP A 102 16.53 19.73 -9.39
C ASP A 102 15.91 20.94 -8.68
N SER A 103 14.64 20.83 -8.27
CA SER A 103 13.95 21.88 -7.50
C SER A 103 14.63 22.17 -6.16
N ALA A 104 15.13 21.14 -5.47
CA ALA A 104 15.87 21.30 -4.22
C ALA A 104 17.26 21.92 -4.42
N ALA A 105 17.94 21.62 -5.54
CA ALA A 105 19.22 22.22 -5.90
C ALA A 105 19.07 23.70 -6.31
N GLU A 106 17.93 24.07 -6.91
CA GLU A 106 17.61 25.46 -7.28
C GLU A 106 17.13 26.31 -6.09
N ALA A 107 16.56 25.69 -5.05
CA ALA A 107 16.13 26.34 -3.81
C ALA A 107 17.33 26.81 -2.94
N SER A 108 18.02 27.84 -3.42
CA SER A 108 19.24 28.40 -2.81
C SER A 108 19.01 29.60 -1.89
N GLU A 109 17.76 29.97 -1.61
CA GLU A 109 17.42 31.05 -0.67
C GLU A 109 16.25 30.60 0.23
N GLU A 110 16.53 30.50 1.54
CA GLU A 110 15.66 30.19 2.69
C GLU A 110 14.51 29.18 2.45
N PRO A 111 14.43 28.06 3.20
CA PRO A 111 13.32 27.13 3.06
C PRO A 111 12.02 27.83 3.47
N THR A 112 11.27 28.35 2.50
CA THR A 112 9.87 28.67 2.69
C THR A 112 9.20 27.35 2.98
N ALA A 113 8.90 27.10 4.26
CA ALA A 113 8.17 25.92 4.69
C ALA A 113 6.94 25.79 3.79
N SER A 114 6.92 24.75 2.96
CA SER A 114 5.77 24.49 2.09
C SER A 114 4.54 24.41 3.00
N ALA A 115 3.49 25.15 2.64
CA ALA A 115 2.27 25.13 3.44
C ALA A 115 1.82 23.67 3.63
N PRO A 116 1.39 23.27 4.83
CA PRO A 116 0.92 21.90 5.04
C PRO A 116 -0.20 21.61 4.03
N PRO A 117 -0.28 20.37 3.51
CA PRO A 117 -1.35 20.00 2.60
C PRO A 117 -2.70 20.33 3.24
N PRO A 118 -3.69 20.76 2.43
CA PRO A 118 -5.03 21.00 2.94
C PRO A 118 -5.54 19.72 3.61
N GLU A 119 -6.28 19.87 4.71
CA GLU A 119 -6.87 18.75 5.47
C GLU A 119 -5.83 17.82 6.15
N ALA A 120 -4.59 18.29 6.35
CA ALA A 120 -3.65 17.59 7.21
C ALA A 120 -4.24 17.43 8.63
N PRO A 121 -4.14 16.22 9.23
CA PRO A 121 -4.59 15.99 10.60
C PRO A 121 -3.94 16.94 11.61
N THR A 122 -4.72 17.37 12.59
CA THR A 122 -4.26 18.28 13.63
C THR A 122 -4.35 17.69 15.04
N ASP A 123 -4.91 16.48 15.17
CA ASP A 123 -5.02 15.75 16.44
C ASP A 123 -4.86 14.24 16.21
N ALA A 124 -4.72 13.47 17.29
CA ALA A 124 -4.49 12.02 17.21
C ALA A 124 -5.65 11.26 16.56
N ALA A 125 -6.91 11.69 16.79
CA ALA A 125 -8.09 11.04 16.24
C ALA A 125 -8.18 11.23 14.70
N SER A 126 -7.97 12.45 14.22
CA SER A 126 -7.92 12.75 12.78
C SER A 126 -6.71 12.11 12.10
N LEU A 127 -5.57 11.96 12.80
CA LEU A 127 -4.42 11.22 12.30
C LEU A 127 -4.74 9.73 12.16
N LEU A 128 -5.33 9.12 13.18
CA LEU A 128 -5.75 7.72 13.16
C LEU A 128 -6.73 7.46 12.01
N ALA A 129 -7.73 8.33 11.82
CA ALA A 129 -8.66 8.24 10.69
C ALA A 129 -7.95 8.34 9.33
N THR A 130 -7.00 9.27 9.18
CA THR A 130 -6.21 9.42 7.95
C THR A 130 -5.33 8.21 7.66
N LEU A 131 -4.78 7.57 8.69
CA LEU A 131 -4.02 6.33 8.55
C LEU A 131 -4.93 5.16 8.15
N VAL A 132 -6.14 5.06 8.70
CA VAL A 132 -7.14 4.07 8.24
C VAL A 132 -7.48 4.28 6.77
N GLU A 133 -7.73 5.51 6.34
CA GLU A 133 -7.96 5.84 4.92
C GLU A 133 -6.76 5.45 4.04
N LEU A 134 -5.53 5.75 4.47
CA LEU A 134 -4.32 5.38 3.74
C LEU A 134 -4.14 3.86 3.65
N ARG A 135 -4.41 3.11 4.73
CA ARG A 135 -4.38 1.65 4.74
C ARG A 135 -5.35 1.08 3.71
N ASP A 136 -6.59 1.54 3.72
CA ASP A 136 -7.64 1.02 2.85
C ASP A 136 -7.40 1.40 1.39
N LEU A 137 -7.01 2.65 1.12
CA LEU A 137 -6.62 3.10 -0.22
C LEU A 137 -5.44 2.30 -0.76
N ALA A 138 -4.43 2.01 0.06
CA ALA A 138 -3.30 1.20 -0.34
C ALA A 138 -3.70 -0.27 -0.60
N ALA A 139 -4.57 -0.85 0.23
CA ALA A 139 -5.09 -2.20 -0.02
C ALA A 139 -5.89 -2.29 -1.34
N ASP A 140 -6.76 -1.31 -1.60
CA ASP A 140 -7.50 -1.20 -2.86
C ASP A 140 -6.58 -0.99 -4.07
N ALA A 141 -5.56 -0.15 -3.92
CA ALA A 141 -4.60 0.11 -4.97
C ALA A 141 -3.79 -1.16 -5.29
N ALA A 142 -3.27 -1.88 -4.29
CA ALA A 142 -2.52 -3.13 -4.47
C ALA A 142 -3.31 -4.19 -5.25
N ARG A 143 -4.64 -4.18 -5.14
CA ARG A 143 -5.54 -5.07 -5.89
C ARG A 143 -5.57 -4.78 -7.40
N GLN A 144 -5.22 -3.57 -7.85
CA GLN A 144 -5.46 -3.12 -9.23
C GLN A 144 -4.25 -2.48 -9.96
N VAL A 145 -3.19 -2.10 -9.26
CA VAL A 145 -1.96 -1.55 -9.87
C VAL A 145 -1.07 -2.65 -10.44
N SER A 146 -0.18 -2.35 -11.38
CA SER A 146 0.76 -3.34 -11.95
C SER A 146 1.57 -4.09 -10.88
N GLY A 147 2.02 -5.32 -11.20
CA GLY A 147 2.70 -6.20 -10.24
C GLY A 147 3.94 -5.59 -9.56
N SER A 148 4.73 -4.78 -10.29
CA SER A 148 5.90 -4.08 -9.73
C SER A 148 5.52 -3.02 -8.68
N LEU A 149 4.33 -2.42 -8.80
CA LEU A 149 3.81 -1.44 -7.86
C LEU A 149 2.96 -2.11 -6.74
N ALA A 150 2.39 -3.28 -6.99
CA ALA A 150 1.48 -3.95 -6.06
C ALA A 150 2.16 -4.32 -4.73
N ARG A 151 3.40 -4.80 -4.78
CA ARG A 151 4.18 -5.15 -3.57
C ARG A 151 4.44 -3.95 -2.66
N PRO A 152 5.08 -2.85 -3.13
CA PRO A 152 5.32 -1.70 -2.25
C PRO A 152 4.01 -1.07 -1.77
N VAL A 153 2.96 -1.02 -2.59
CA VAL A 153 1.66 -0.50 -2.16
C VAL A 153 1.02 -1.37 -1.06
N ALA A 154 1.07 -2.70 -1.19
CA ALA A 154 0.60 -3.60 -0.13
C ALA A 154 1.45 -3.48 1.15
N ALA A 155 2.76 -3.24 1.01
CA ALA A 155 3.65 -3.00 2.14
C ALA A 155 3.29 -1.70 2.88
N ILE A 156 2.92 -0.63 2.16
CA ILE A 156 2.37 0.60 2.76
C ILE A 156 1.10 0.27 3.54
N ALA A 157 0.17 -0.50 2.94
CA ALA A 157 -1.06 -0.89 3.61
C ALA A 157 -0.78 -1.65 4.93
N ALA A 158 0.10 -2.65 4.90
CA ALA A 158 0.50 -3.45 6.06
C ALA A 158 1.19 -2.62 7.14
N ARG A 159 2.16 -1.76 6.78
CA ARG A 159 2.81 -0.84 7.73
C ARG A 159 1.83 0.14 8.35
N THR A 160 0.86 0.59 7.59
CA THR A 160 -0.17 1.51 8.07
C THR A 160 -1.14 0.78 9.02
N ALA A 161 -1.55 -0.46 8.73
CA ALA A 161 -2.35 -1.28 9.65
C ALA A 161 -1.66 -1.52 11.00
N TRP A 162 -0.37 -1.87 10.99
CA TRP A 162 0.45 -1.98 12.21
C TRP A 162 0.44 -0.67 13.01
N SER A 163 0.65 0.48 12.33
CA SER A 163 0.70 1.79 12.97
C SER A 163 -0.66 2.22 13.54
N VAL A 164 -1.75 1.92 12.84
CA VAL A 164 -3.12 2.17 13.29
C VAL A 164 -3.41 1.44 14.61
N LEU A 165 -3.08 0.15 14.72
CA LEU A 165 -3.28 -0.58 15.97
C LEU A 165 -2.43 -0.05 17.12
N ARG A 166 -1.17 0.32 16.85
CA ARG A 166 -0.27 0.92 17.83
C ARG A 166 -0.76 2.28 18.34
N LEU A 167 -1.46 3.05 17.51
CA LEU A 167 -2.01 4.35 17.88
C LEU A 167 -3.45 4.29 18.43
N ARG A 168 -4.17 3.19 18.24
CA ARG A 168 -5.58 3.06 18.66
C ARG A 168 -5.77 3.42 20.13
N ASP A 169 -4.94 2.86 20.99
CA ASP A 169 -5.08 3.01 22.44
C ASP A 169 -4.75 4.45 22.92
N SER A 170 -4.23 5.30 22.02
CA SER A 170 -3.98 6.74 22.27
C SER A 170 -5.21 7.63 22.03
N VAL A 171 -6.27 7.08 21.42
CA VAL A 171 -7.48 7.82 21.08
C VAL A 171 -8.65 7.22 21.86
N ASP A 172 -9.11 7.96 22.87
CA ASP A 172 -10.30 7.56 23.65
C ASP A 172 -11.51 7.38 22.73
N ASP A 173 -12.21 6.25 22.88
CA ASP A 173 -13.51 5.96 22.24
C ASP A 173 -13.48 5.93 20.69
N ALA A 174 -12.31 5.76 20.08
CA ALA A 174 -12.19 5.55 18.63
C ALA A 174 -12.43 4.07 18.27
N GLU A 175 -13.59 3.78 17.69
CA GLU A 175 -13.81 2.53 16.98
C GLU A 175 -12.95 2.52 15.71
N VAL A 176 -11.83 1.80 15.77
CA VAL A 176 -10.94 1.61 14.62
C VAL A 176 -11.51 0.50 13.72
N PRO A 177 -11.86 0.79 12.46
CA PRO A 177 -12.33 -0.22 11.53
C PRO A 177 -11.28 -1.32 11.35
N LEU A 178 -11.72 -2.57 11.36
CA LEU A 178 -10.87 -3.72 11.04
C LEU A 178 -10.28 -3.57 9.63
N SER A 179 -9.13 -4.19 9.39
CA SER A 179 -8.60 -4.30 8.03
C SER A 179 -9.59 -5.05 7.13
N PRO A 180 -9.67 -4.70 5.83
CA PRO A 180 -10.61 -5.32 4.90
C PRO A 180 -10.36 -6.83 4.77
N ALA A 181 -11.44 -7.61 4.72
CA ALA A 181 -11.36 -9.02 4.41
C ALA A 181 -11.08 -9.23 2.91
N ALA A 182 -10.68 -10.45 2.52
CA ALA A 182 -10.31 -10.75 1.14
C ALA A 182 -11.52 -10.54 0.18
N GLU A 183 -12.71 -10.90 0.61
CA GLU A 183 -13.97 -10.73 -0.14
C GLU A 183 -14.34 -9.25 -0.39
N ASP A 184 -13.89 -8.34 0.47
CA ASP A 184 -14.19 -6.90 0.38
C ASP A 184 -13.24 -6.17 -0.57
N LEU A 185 -12.10 -6.78 -0.92
CA LEU A 185 -11.09 -6.22 -1.82
C LEU A 185 -11.50 -6.42 -3.29
N GLN A 186 -12.53 -5.68 -3.68
CA GLN A 186 -13.06 -5.65 -5.03
C GLN A 186 -12.44 -4.51 -5.87
N PRO A 187 -12.29 -4.69 -7.19
CA PRO A 187 -11.92 -3.62 -8.11
C PRO A 187 -12.81 -2.37 -7.94
N ARG A 188 -12.23 -1.22 -7.61
CA ARG A 188 -12.96 0.07 -7.45
C ARG A 188 -12.93 0.94 -8.70
N ARG A 189 -12.01 0.67 -9.62
CA ARG A 189 -11.86 1.37 -10.90
C ARG A 189 -12.03 0.41 -12.06
N GLU A 190 -12.58 0.89 -13.16
CA GLU A 190 -12.56 0.15 -14.42
C GLU A 190 -11.12 0.07 -14.92
N VAL A 191 -10.59 -1.14 -14.99
CA VAL A 191 -9.25 -1.45 -15.53
C VAL A 191 -9.45 -2.44 -16.67
N PRO A 192 -8.74 -2.32 -17.79
CA PRO A 192 -8.73 -3.36 -18.81
C PRO A 192 -8.40 -4.73 -18.16
N ALA A 193 -9.14 -5.77 -18.51
CA ALA A 193 -9.10 -7.08 -17.85
C ALA A 193 -7.75 -7.82 -17.93
N ALA A 194 -6.75 -7.28 -18.63
CA ALA A 194 -5.44 -7.90 -18.77
C ALA A 194 -4.35 -6.89 -18.38
N ASP A 195 -3.73 -7.11 -17.22
CA ASP A 195 -2.36 -6.68 -16.98
C ASP A 195 -1.48 -7.42 -18.01
N PRO A 196 -0.69 -6.75 -18.86
CA PRO A 196 0.24 -7.48 -19.70
C PRO A 196 1.15 -8.32 -18.79
N PRO A 197 1.21 -9.66 -18.95
CA PRO A 197 2.02 -10.50 -18.09
C PRO A 197 3.47 -10.03 -18.21
N SER A 198 4.09 -9.65 -17.09
CA SER A 198 5.54 -9.56 -17.04
C SER A 198 6.08 -10.95 -17.38
N ILE A 199 7.06 -11.04 -18.28
CA ILE A 199 7.60 -12.31 -18.79
C ILE A 199 8.25 -13.17 -17.66
N GLY A 200 8.51 -12.59 -16.47
CA GLY A 200 8.91 -13.31 -15.26
C GLY A 200 7.77 -13.68 -14.28
N ALA A 201 6.53 -13.25 -14.53
CA ALA A 201 5.45 -13.29 -13.55
C ALA A 201 4.96 -14.69 -13.19
N GLU A 202 4.92 -15.64 -14.14
CA GLU A 202 4.31 -16.96 -13.88
C GLU A 202 5.19 -17.84 -12.98
N SER A 203 6.50 -17.88 -13.22
CA SER A 203 7.42 -18.64 -12.35
C SER A 203 7.49 -18.03 -10.94
N ASP A 204 7.53 -16.71 -10.87
CA ASP A 204 7.57 -15.98 -9.60
C ASP A 204 6.26 -16.17 -8.83
N TYR A 205 5.12 -16.16 -9.52
CA TYR A 205 3.82 -16.46 -8.95
C TYR A 205 3.78 -17.89 -8.40
N ARG A 206 4.15 -18.89 -9.21
CA ARG A 206 4.16 -20.29 -8.79
C ARG A 206 5.08 -20.54 -7.60
N ALA A 207 6.26 -19.93 -7.59
CA ALA A 207 7.19 -20.04 -6.47
C ALA A 207 6.65 -19.34 -5.20
N SER A 208 6.03 -18.17 -5.37
CA SER A 208 5.48 -17.39 -4.25
C SER A 208 4.25 -18.07 -3.63
N ILE A 209 3.34 -18.61 -4.45
CA ILE A 209 2.16 -19.32 -3.94
C ILE A 209 2.55 -20.66 -3.29
N GLU A 210 3.53 -21.38 -3.83
CA GLU A 210 4.06 -22.59 -3.19
C GLU A 210 4.68 -22.26 -1.82
N ARG A 211 5.47 -21.18 -1.74
CA ARG A 211 6.08 -20.72 -0.49
C ARG A 211 5.03 -20.32 0.53
N ALA A 212 4.06 -19.50 0.14
CA ALA A 212 2.99 -19.05 1.03
C ALA A 212 2.16 -20.24 1.56
N GLN A 213 1.83 -21.23 0.71
CA GLN A 213 1.15 -22.45 1.17
C GLN A 213 1.97 -23.19 2.24
N ARG A 214 3.27 -23.38 1.99
CA ARG A 214 4.18 -24.07 2.93
C ARG A 214 4.26 -23.31 4.25
N ALA A 215 4.42 -21.99 4.20
CA ALA A 215 4.50 -21.13 5.38
C ALA A 215 3.21 -21.16 6.20
N GLN A 216 2.03 -21.16 5.55
CA GLN A 216 0.75 -21.27 6.24
C GLN A 216 0.56 -22.63 6.93
N TRP A 217 0.91 -23.74 6.27
CA TRP A 217 0.88 -25.05 6.92
C TRP A 217 1.82 -25.12 8.13
N TYR A 218 3.01 -24.54 7.97
CA TYR A 218 4.01 -24.48 9.02
C TYR A 218 3.54 -23.62 10.21
N GLY A 219 2.97 -22.44 9.94
CA GLY A 219 2.42 -21.56 10.98
C GLY A 219 1.27 -22.20 11.75
N GLY A 220 0.37 -22.88 11.04
CA GLY A 220 -0.69 -23.66 11.68
C GLY A 220 -0.15 -24.75 12.60
N TYR A 221 0.93 -25.43 12.20
CA TYR A 221 1.60 -26.43 13.05
C TYR A 221 2.27 -25.79 14.27
N LEU A 222 3.03 -24.70 14.11
CA LEU A 222 3.71 -24.05 15.23
C LEU A 222 2.74 -23.54 16.30
N HIS A 223 1.60 -22.98 15.88
CA HIS A 223 0.59 -22.53 16.82
C HIS A 223 -0.06 -23.68 17.60
N GLU A 224 -0.23 -24.87 17.03
CA GLU A 224 -0.64 -26.04 17.80
C GLU A 224 0.39 -26.47 18.84
N VAL A 225 1.67 -26.41 18.49
CA VAL A 225 2.77 -26.72 19.41
C VAL A 225 2.77 -25.73 20.58
N LEU A 226 2.55 -24.44 20.32
CA LEU A 226 2.42 -23.41 21.36
C LEU A 226 1.16 -23.60 22.20
N ALA A 227 0.02 -23.92 21.59
CA ALA A 227 -1.22 -24.23 22.28
C ALA A 227 -1.09 -25.44 23.23
N ALA A 228 -0.30 -26.45 22.85
CA ALA A 228 -0.05 -27.61 23.70
C ALA A 228 0.77 -27.30 24.96
N ARG A 229 1.47 -26.16 25.00
CA ARG A 229 2.32 -25.70 26.11
C ARG A 229 1.71 -24.59 26.96
N THR A 230 0.59 -24.05 26.52
CA THR A 230 -0.11 -22.94 27.16
C THR A 230 -1.47 -23.41 27.67
N GLU A 231 -2.08 -22.60 28.53
CA GLU A 231 -3.37 -22.88 29.15
C GLU A 231 -4.33 -21.71 28.88
N ASP A 232 -5.62 -21.96 29.12
CA ASP A 232 -6.69 -20.96 29.10
C ASP A 232 -6.73 -20.08 27.83
N GLU A 233 -6.96 -18.77 27.98
CA GLU A 233 -7.14 -17.81 26.88
C GLU A 233 -5.94 -17.76 25.92
N VAL A 234 -4.72 -17.96 26.43
CA VAL A 234 -3.51 -17.99 25.60
C VAL A 234 -3.51 -19.22 24.69
N ARG A 235 -3.93 -20.37 25.22
CA ARG A 235 -4.10 -21.59 24.43
C ARG A 235 -5.18 -21.43 23.37
N GLU A 236 -6.33 -20.86 23.74
CA GLU A 236 -7.43 -20.60 22.79
C GLU A 236 -6.97 -19.68 21.66
N GLY A 237 -6.28 -18.59 21.98
CA GLY A 237 -5.70 -17.69 20.98
C GLY A 237 -4.74 -18.39 20.02
N HIS A 238 -3.91 -19.33 20.50
CA HIS A 238 -3.08 -20.13 19.61
C HIS A 238 -3.88 -21.12 18.76
N LEU A 239 -4.95 -21.72 19.27
CA LEU A 239 -5.81 -22.62 18.48
C LEU A 239 -6.55 -21.86 17.37
N ASP A 240 -7.06 -20.67 17.65
CA ASP A 240 -7.71 -19.82 16.65
C ASP A 240 -6.75 -19.44 15.52
N ARG A 241 -5.49 -19.10 15.87
CA ARG A 241 -4.44 -18.84 14.89
C ARG A 241 -4.10 -20.09 14.08
N ALA A 242 -4.00 -21.25 14.72
CA ALA A 242 -3.75 -22.50 14.02
C ALA A 242 -4.85 -22.81 12.98
N GLU A 243 -6.12 -22.59 13.32
CA GLU A 243 -7.25 -22.75 12.40
C GLU A 243 -7.21 -21.74 11.26
N LEU A 244 -6.94 -20.47 11.54
CA LEU A 244 -6.81 -19.42 10.53
C LEU A 244 -5.73 -19.76 9.49
N HIS A 245 -4.53 -20.15 9.92
CA HIS A 245 -3.44 -20.48 9.01
C HIS A 245 -3.76 -21.72 8.16
N ARG A 246 -4.48 -22.70 8.69
CA ARG A 246 -4.93 -23.88 7.92
C ARG A 246 -5.95 -23.52 6.87
N ALA A 247 -6.97 -22.75 7.23
CA ALA A 247 -7.99 -22.32 6.28
C ALA A 247 -7.34 -21.55 5.11
N ARG A 248 -6.36 -20.70 5.39
CA ARG A 248 -5.59 -20.00 4.37
C ARG A 248 -4.71 -20.93 3.54
N ALA A 249 -4.06 -21.93 4.15
CA ALA A 249 -3.26 -22.91 3.41
C ALA A 249 -4.15 -23.70 2.43
N GLU A 250 -5.33 -24.13 2.85
CA GLU A 250 -6.32 -24.83 2.02
C GLU A 250 -6.84 -23.95 0.88
N GLU A 251 -7.13 -22.68 1.16
CA GLU A 251 -7.54 -21.69 0.15
C GLU A 251 -6.43 -21.48 -0.90
N LEU A 252 -5.19 -21.28 -0.46
CA LEU A 252 -4.04 -21.15 -1.36
C LEU A 252 -3.81 -22.42 -2.18
N SER A 253 -4.01 -23.60 -1.60
CA SER A 253 -3.92 -24.87 -2.33
C SER A 253 -4.99 -24.98 -3.42
N ARG A 254 -6.22 -24.53 -3.15
CA ARG A 254 -7.29 -24.49 -4.16
C ARG A 254 -6.94 -23.53 -5.30
N ILE A 255 -6.47 -22.32 -4.98
CA ILE A 255 -6.01 -21.34 -5.97
C ILE A 255 -4.86 -21.91 -6.80
N ALA A 256 -3.88 -22.56 -6.16
CA ALA A 256 -2.75 -23.17 -6.84
C ALA A 256 -3.20 -24.27 -7.79
N GLU A 257 -4.16 -25.11 -7.40
CA GLU A 257 -4.72 -26.15 -8.25
C GLU A 257 -5.46 -25.55 -9.48
N GLU A 258 -6.30 -24.54 -9.27
CA GLU A 258 -7.01 -23.82 -10.34
C GLU A 258 -6.05 -23.18 -11.36
N ASP A 259 -4.94 -22.64 -10.89
CA ASP A 259 -3.95 -21.93 -11.72
C ASP A 259 -2.83 -22.85 -12.26
N GLY A 260 -2.91 -24.17 -11.99
CA GLY A 260 -1.89 -25.14 -12.41
C GLY A 260 -0.51 -24.92 -11.77
N ALA A 261 -0.47 -24.34 -10.58
CA ALA A 261 0.72 -24.18 -9.75
C ALA A 261 0.95 -25.39 -8.81
N PRO A 262 2.13 -25.53 -8.20
CA PRO A 262 2.38 -26.59 -7.24
C PRO A 262 1.47 -26.51 -6.00
N VAL A 263 0.85 -27.64 -5.63
CA VAL A 263 0.06 -27.79 -4.41
C VAL A 263 0.94 -28.40 -3.31
N VAL A 264 1.02 -27.73 -2.16
CA VAL A 264 1.81 -28.21 -1.02
C VAL A 264 0.92 -28.98 -0.06
N ALA A 265 1.16 -30.28 0.06
CA ALA A 265 0.47 -31.11 1.04
C ALA A 265 0.93 -30.81 2.48
N ARG A 266 -0.02 -30.85 3.42
CA ARG A 266 0.27 -30.82 4.85
C ARG A 266 1.17 -31.99 5.25
N GLN A 267 2.22 -31.71 6.01
CA GLN A 267 3.09 -32.71 6.61
C GLN A 267 2.59 -33.08 8.01
N ALA A 268 2.91 -34.30 8.45
CA ALA A 268 2.57 -34.75 9.80
C ALA A 268 3.37 -34.03 10.89
N VAL A 269 4.61 -33.63 10.57
CA VAL A 269 5.53 -32.93 11.47
C VAL A 269 6.35 -31.92 10.67
N TYR A 270 6.72 -30.82 11.32
CA TYR A 270 7.64 -29.82 10.78
C TYR A 270 8.80 -29.61 11.76
N ALA A 271 9.96 -29.20 11.23
CA ALA A 271 11.10 -28.88 12.07
C ALA A 271 10.83 -27.59 12.85
N ILE A 272 11.09 -27.59 14.16
CA ILE A 272 11.04 -26.38 14.98
C ILE A 272 12.34 -25.59 14.77
N PRO A 273 12.31 -24.24 14.67
CA PRO A 273 13.51 -23.44 14.54
C PRO A 273 14.47 -23.70 15.72
N GLY A 274 15.76 -23.86 15.45
CA GLY A 274 16.76 -24.19 16.48
C GLY A 274 16.72 -25.64 16.99
N GLY A 275 15.77 -26.47 16.53
CA GLY A 275 15.71 -27.92 16.81
C GLY A 275 15.09 -28.29 18.16
N THR A 276 15.11 -27.40 19.15
CA THR A 276 14.43 -27.57 20.46
C THR A 276 13.62 -26.34 20.78
N LEU A 277 12.39 -26.54 21.25
CA LEU A 277 11.53 -25.45 21.69
C LEU A 277 11.71 -25.17 23.19
N ASP A 278 12.70 -24.35 23.54
CA ASP A 278 12.81 -23.81 24.89
C ASP A 278 11.80 -22.68 25.13
N GLU A 279 11.86 -22.03 26.31
CA GLU A 279 10.95 -20.93 26.67
C GLU A 279 11.23 -19.67 25.85
N GLU A 280 12.51 -19.35 25.62
CA GLU A 280 12.92 -18.19 24.83
C GLU A 280 12.45 -18.30 23.39
N THR A 281 12.69 -19.44 22.74
CA THR A 281 12.24 -19.71 21.38
C THR A 281 10.71 -19.67 21.31
N ALA A 282 10.01 -20.29 22.27
CA ALA A 282 8.55 -20.27 22.30
C ALA A 282 7.98 -18.85 22.40
N ALA A 283 8.62 -17.96 23.16
CA ALA A 283 8.21 -16.56 23.28
C ALA A 283 8.46 -15.74 21.99
N GLN A 284 9.53 -16.05 21.26
CA GLN A 284 9.90 -15.33 20.03
C GLN A 284 9.16 -15.84 18.78
N LEU A 285 8.74 -17.11 18.78
CA LEU A 285 8.12 -17.75 17.62
C LEU A 285 6.93 -17.00 17.02
N PRO A 286 5.95 -16.49 17.79
CA PRO A 286 4.83 -15.75 17.20
C PRO A 286 5.28 -14.53 16.39
N THR A 287 6.28 -13.80 16.88
CA THR A 287 6.85 -12.65 16.18
C THR A 287 7.54 -13.06 14.89
N LEU A 288 8.44 -14.05 14.97
CA LEU A 288 9.18 -14.54 13.80
C LEU A 288 8.22 -15.08 12.71
N LEU A 289 7.22 -15.84 13.12
CA LEU A 289 6.24 -16.43 12.21
C LEU A 289 5.38 -15.35 11.53
N ALA A 290 4.85 -14.39 12.29
CA ALA A 290 4.04 -13.31 11.73
C ALA A 290 4.86 -12.45 10.76
N GLN A 291 6.14 -12.19 11.06
CA GLN A 291 7.04 -11.48 10.17
C GLN A 291 7.33 -12.24 8.88
N GLU A 292 7.67 -13.53 8.96
CA GLU A 292 7.90 -14.37 7.78
C GLU A 292 6.64 -14.47 6.89
N LEU A 293 5.48 -14.71 7.50
CA LEU A 293 4.21 -14.77 6.77
C LEU A 293 3.85 -13.44 6.12
N LEU A 294 4.05 -12.31 6.81
CA LEU A 294 3.87 -10.98 6.23
C LEU A 294 4.71 -10.82 4.95
N LEU A 295 5.99 -11.16 5.00
CA LEU A 295 6.90 -11.05 3.86
C LEU A 295 6.51 -11.98 2.70
N ASP A 296 6.13 -13.22 3.00
CA ASP A 296 5.69 -14.20 1.99
C ASP A 296 4.40 -13.76 1.29
N HIS A 297 3.44 -13.18 2.02
CA HIS A 297 2.23 -12.63 1.42
C HIS A 297 2.50 -11.39 0.58
N LEU A 298 3.35 -10.46 1.04
CA LEU A 298 3.76 -9.31 0.23
C LEU A 298 4.49 -9.73 -1.06
N ALA A 299 5.32 -10.78 -0.97
CA ALA A 299 5.96 -11.36 -2.14
C ALA A 299 4.92 -11.89 -3.14
N LEU A 300 3.92 -12.64 -2.64
CA LEU A 300 2.82 -13.17 -3.42
C LEU A 300 1.93 -12.07 -4.02
N VAL A 301 1.62 -10.98 -3.32
CA VAL A 301 0.86 -9.85 -3.89
C VAL A 301 1.54 -9.29 -5.15
N GLY A 302 2.86 -9.10 -5.10
CA GLY A 302 3.61 -8.57 -6.24
C GLY A 302 3.70 -9.52 -7.43
N ALA A 303 3.59 -10.83 -7.20
CA ALA A 303 3.69 -11.85 -8.24
C ALA A 303 2.32 -12.30 -8.79
N ALA A 304 1.26 -12.21 -7.98
CA ALA A 304 -0.06 -12.72 -8.31
C ALA A 304 -0.79 -11.86 -9.34
N PRO A 305 -1.59 -12.47 -10.23
CA PRO A 305 -2.53 -11.74 -11.08
C PRO A 305 -3.60 -11.06 -10.21
N PHE A 306 -4.21 -10.00 -10.75
CA PHE A 306 -5.19 -9.15 -10.07
C PHE A 306 -6.25 -9.94 -9.28
N GLU A 307 -6.84 -10.96 -9.88
CA GLU A 307 -7.93 -11.77 -9.31
C GLU A 307 -7.49 -12.57 -8.09
N ARG A 308 -6.19 -12.87 -7.96
CA ARG A 308 -5.62 -13.70 -6.89
C ARG A 308 -4.99 -12.91 -5.75
N ARG A 309 -4.90 -11.58 -5.87
CA ARG A 309 -4.34 -10.68 -4.83
C ARG A 309 -5.18 -10.48 -3.57
N PRO A 310 -6.52 -10.60 -3.56
CA PRO A 310 -7.29 -10.30 -2.35
C PRO A 310 -6.84 -11.06 -1.11
N LEU A 311 -6.65 -12.38 -1.23
CA LEU A 311 -6.23 -13.23 -0.11
C LEU A 311 -4.85 -12.82 0.46
N PRO A 312 -3.76 -12.73 -0.33
CA PRO A 312 -2.46 -12.33 0.21
C PRO A 312 -2.44 -10.88 0.72
N ILE A 313 -3.22 -9.94 0.16
CA ILE A 313 -3.34 -8.59 0.72
C ILE A 313 -3.94 -8.66 2.13
N ALA A 314 -5.11 -9.30 2.28
CA ALA A 314 -5.79 -9.41 3.57
C ALA A 314 -4.94 -10.17 4.61
N ALA A 315 -4.23 -11.22 4.18
CA ALA A 315 -3.33 -11.96 5.04
C ALA A 315 -2.15 -11.10 5.53
N ALA A 316 -1.51 -10.33 4.64
CA ALA A 316 -0.43 -9.41 5.00
C ALA A 316 -0.89 -8.36 6.03
N LEU A 317 -2.08 -7.76 5.85
CA LEU A 317 -2.64 -6.82 6.82
C LEU A 317 -2.83 -7.48 8.20
N GLN A 318 -3.41 -8.67 8.25
CA GLN A 318 -3.65 -9.39 9.50
C GLN A 318 -2.36 -9.82 10.20
N GLU A 319 -1.30 -10.20 9.46
CA GLU A 319 0.01 -10.48 10.07
C GLU A 319 0.67 -9.22 10.62
N ALA A 320 0.58 -8.09 9.91
CA ALA A 320 1.07 -6.81 10.41
C ALA A 320 0.32 -6.36 11.68
N GLU A 321 -1.00 -6.57 11.73
CA GLU A 321 -1.80 -6.35 12.93
C GLU A 321 -1.41 -7.27 14.08
N THR A 322 -1.03 -8.52 13.77
CA THR A 322 -0.54 -9.50 14.75
C THR A 322 0.82 -9.10 15.33
N LEU A 323 1.68 -8.45 14.53
CA LEU A 323 2.96 -7.92 14.99
C LEU A 323 2.81 -6.67 15.88
N ALA A 324 1.75 -5.88 15.73
CA ALA A 324 1.57 -4.62 16.46
C ALA A 324 1.75 -4.72 18.00
N PRO A 325 1.14 -5.70 18.70
CA PRO A 325 1.36 -5.87 20.13
C PRO A 325 2.67 -6.61 20.49
N LEU A 326 3.36 -7.22 19.52
CA LEU A 326 4.51 -8.10 19.76
C LEU A 326 5.87 -7.39 19.63
N VAL A 327 5.93 -6.30 18.86
CA VAL A 327 7.17 -5.56 18.61
C VAL A 327 6.98 -4.05 18.80
N ASP A 328 8.02 -3.39 19.29
CA ASP A 328 8.02 -1.92 19.45
C ASP A 328 8.23 -1.19 18.12
N ALA A 329 8.90 -1.84 17.17
CA ALA A 329 9.13 -1.34 15.83
C ALA A 329 9.01 -2.49 14.84
N MET A 330 8.35 -2.25 13.71
CA MET A 330 8.36 -3.20 12.60
C MET A 330 9.59 -2.93 11.71
N ASP A 331 10.22 -4.01 11.25
CA ASP A 331 11.30 -3.93 10.27
C ASP A 331 10.84 -3.29 8.95
N GLU A 332 11.80 -2.83 8.15
CA GLU A 332 11.52 -2.24 6.85
C GLU A 332 10.96 -3.30 5.90
N LEU A 333 9.85 -2.98 5.25
CA LEU A 333 9.18 -3.91 4.35
C LEU A 333 9.77 -3.80 2.93
N PRO A 334 9.86 -4.93 2.19
CA PRO A 334 10.42 -4.95 0.84
C PRO A 334 9.72 -3.96 -0.10
N GLY A 335 10.52 -3.25 -0.90
CA GLY A 335 10.03 -2.28 -1.88
C GLY A 335 9.79 -0.87 -1.33
N LEU A 336 9.99 -0.64 -0.03
CA LEU A 336 9.87 0.70 0.58
C LEU A 336 11.22 1.40 0.74
N VAL A 337 12.32 0.67 0.70
CA VAL A 337 13.68 1.23 0.78
C VAL A 337 14.18 1.49 -0.64
N VAL A 338 14.55 2.74 -0.90
CA VAL A 338 15.29 3.09 -2.12
C VAL A 338 16.75 2.70 -1.90
N GLU A 339 17.28 1.77 -2.69
CA GLU A 339 18.71 1.49 -2.66
C GLU A 339 19.47 2.78 -3.01
N GLU A 340 20.30 3.29 -2.10
CA GLU A 340 21.24 4.36 -2.43
C GLU A 340 22.23 3.81 -3.47
N GLU A 341 22.37 4.50 -4.61
CA GLU A 341 23.43 4.16 -5.57
C GLU A 341 24.79 4.16 -4.84
N PRO A 342 25.64 3.15 -5.04
CA PRO A 342 26.96 3.14 -4.43
C PRO A 342 27.71 4.40 -4.86
N ALA A 343 28.19 5.17 -3.88
CA ALA A 343 28.98 6.36 -4.12
C ALA A 343 30.15 6.03 -5.07
N GLY A 344 30.08 6.57 -6.29
CA GLY A 344 31.12 6.43 -7.31
C GLY A 344 32.39 7.20 -6.99
#